data_AF-A0A6S8GMF2-F1
#
_entry.id   AF-A0A6S8GMF2-F1
#
_cell.length_a   1.000
_cell.length_b   1.000
_cell.length_c   1.000
_cell.angle_alpha   90.00
_cell.angle_beta   90.00
_cell.angle_gamma   90.00
#
_symmetry.space_group_name_H-M   'P 1'
#
loop_
_entity.id
_entity.type
_entity.pdbx_description
1 polymer ?
#
loop_
_entity_poly.entity_id
_entity_poly.type
_entity_poly.pdbx_seq_one_letter_code
_entity_poly.pdbx_strand_id
1 'polypeptide(L)'
;MKQSPTNQWFQAYYRAGGKQADLVVHYDQAASYDGIAVAWGLTNKKDTVEECAAHCLRHMPGDIPGPFQQMPCNVFVYCPLEECWEPDAWHATKGDCWLKFSEAPAKPEVNVRGDLSRAVKERHPEAPPRVQWVSGVLLPPGVELTNGTWSPRVNW
;
A
#
# COMPACT_ATOMS: atom_id res chain seq x y z
N MET A 1 8.75 10.04 -13.84
CA MET A 1 7.84 10.77 -12.91
C MET A 1 6.89 11.73 -13.61
N LYS A 2 7.32 12.61 -14.53
CA LYS A 2 6.41 13.43 -15.36
C LYS A 2 5.47 12.64 -16.30
N GLN A 3 5.65 11.32 -16.42
CA GLN A 3 4.92 10.43 -17.33
C GLN A 3 3.95 9.48 -16.63
N SER A 4 3.87 9.51 -15.29
CA SER A 4 2.91 8.67 -14.53
C SER A 4 1.49 9.11 -14.85
N PRO A 5 0.65 8.31 -15.54
CA PRO A 5 -0.72 8.70 -15.85
C PRO A 5 -1.55 8.90 -14.58
N THR A 6 -1.33 8.08 -13.55
CA THR A 6 -2.10 8.18 -12.31
C THR A 6 -1.68 9.40 -11.50
N ASN A 7 -0.39 9.73 -11.43
CA ASN A 7 0.01 10.96 -10.78
C ASN A 7 -0.51 12.19 -11.56
N GLN A 8 -0.48 12.16 -12.90
CA GLN A 8 -1.07 13.24 -13.71
C GLN A 8 -2.56 13.40 -13.45
N TRP A 9 -3.30 12.30 -13.29
CA TRP A 9 -4.72 12.32 -12.91
C TRP A 9 -4.91 12.98 -11.55
N PHE A 10 -4.15 12.60 -10.52
CA PHE A 10 -4.22 13.21 -9.19
C PHE A 10 -3.94 14.72 -9.23
N GLN A 11 -2.91 15.12 -9.98
CA GLN A 11 -2.58 16.53 -10.16
C GLN A 11 -3.71 17.31 -10.86
N ALA A 12 -4.39 16.69 -11.84
CA ALA A 12 -5.56 17.30 -12.47
C ALA A 12 -6.76 17.37 -11.52
N TYR A 13 -7.00 16.31 -10.76
CA TYR A 13 -8.05 16.23 -9.76
C TYR A 13 -7.92 17.33 -8.68
N TYR A 14 -6.71 17.54 -8.16
CA TYR A 14 -6.43 18.61 -7.20
C TYR A 14 -6.55 20.01 -7.80
N ARG A 15 -6.13 20.21 -9.06
CA ARG A 15 -6.35 21.48 -9.77
C ARG A 15 -7.83 21.80 -9.98
N ALA A 16 -8.67 20.78 -10.11
CA ALA A 16 -10.12 20.93 -10.22
C ALA A 16 -10.82 21.15 -8.86
N GLY A 17 -10.08 21.21 -7.75
CA GLY A 17 -10.61 21.43 -6.40
C GLY A 17 -10.95 20.15 -5.65
N GLY A 18 -10.73 18.98 -6.24
CA GLY A 18 -10.82 17.71 -5.54
C GLY A 18 -9.76 17.60 -4.43
N LYS A 19 -10.04 16.78 -3.42
CA LYS A 19 -9.14 16.56 -2.28
C LYS A 19 -8.88 15.08 -2.11
N GLN A 20 -7.69 14.75 -1.64
CA GLN A 20 -7.36 13.35 -1.34
C GLN A 20 -8.35 12.73 -0.31
N ALA A 21 -8.85 13.56 0.60
CA ALA A 21 -9.87 13.18 1.58
C ALA A 21 -11.25 12.85 0.98
N ASP A 22 -11.50 13.18 -0.30
CA ASP A 22 -12.74 12.84 -1.01
C ASP A 22 -12.72 11.40 -1.55
N LEU A 23 -11.57 10.72 -1.48
CA LEU A 23 -11.42 9.34 -1.93
C LEU A 23 -11.98 8.35 -0.92
N VAL A 24 -12.43 7.20 -1.44
CA VAL A 24 -12.98 6.10 -0.67
C VAL A 24 -11.87 5.10 -0.35
N VAL A 25 -11.83 4.67 0.90
CA VAL A 25 -10.88 3.63 1.36
C VAL A 25 -11.47 2.26 1.08
N HIS A 26 -10.70 1.40 0.42
CA HIS A 26 -11.00 -0.02 0.27
C HIS A 26 -9.94 -0.83 1.01
N TYR A 27 -10.38 -1.75 1.86
CA TYR A 27 -9.50 -2.61 2.64
C TYR A 27 -9.42 -4.01 2.03
N ASP A 28 -8.26 -4.64 2.16
CA ASP A 28 -8.03 -6.04 1.83
C ASP A 28 -7.27 -6.72 2.99
N GLN A 29 -7.91 -7.74 3.55
CA GLN A 29 -7.40 -8.47 4.71
C GLN A 29 -6.45 -9.57 4.24
N ALA A 30 -5.38 -9.81 5.00
CA ALA A 30 -4.36 -10.79 4.66
C ALA A 30 -3.75 -10.52 3.26
N ALA A 31 -3.32 -9.29 3.01
CA ALA A 31 -2.72 -8.88 1.75
C ALA A 31 -1.59 -7.88 1.97
N SER A 32 -0.54 -7.97 1.16
CA SER A 32 0.52 -6.96 1.02
C SER A 32 0.54 -6.45 -0.42
N TYR A 33 0.17 -5.19 -0.62
CA TYR A 33 0.20 -4.52 -1.92
C TYR A 33 1.55 -3.87 -2.20
N ASP A 34 2.00 -3.97 -3.46
CA ASP A 34 3.17 -3.29 -3.99
C ASP A 34 2.88 -1.81 -4.23
N GLY A 35 3.94 -1.02 -4.31
CA GLY A 35 3.93 0.39 -4.65
C GLY A 35 5.25 1.05 -4.27
N ILE A 36 5.44 2.26 -4.79
CA ILE A 36 6.56 3.12 -4.44
C ILE A 36 6.29 3.71 -3.06
N ALA A 37 7.15 3.47 -2.08
CA ALA A 37 6.99 4.02 -0.74
C ALA A 37 7.06 5.56 -0.76
N VAL A 38 6.00 6.19 -0.23
CA VAL A 38 5.90 7.64 0.03
C VAL A 38 5.85 7.97 1.53
N ALA A 39 5.71 6.96 2.39
CA ALA A 39 6.12 7.01 3.79
C ALA A 39 6.54 5.63 4.27
N TRP A 40 7.62 5.56 5.05
CA TRP A 40 8.24 4.31 5.49
C TRP A 40 7.60 3.81 6.78
N GLY A 41 7.17 2.54 6.81
CA GLY A 41 6.52 1.95 7.99
C GLY A 41 7.39 2.01 9.26
N LEU A 42 8.71 1.90 9.10
CA LEU A 42 9.70 1.95 10.18
C LEU A 42 9.56 3.18 11.07
N THR A 43 9.23 4.33 10.47
CA THR A 43 9.10 5.61 11.17
C THR A 43 7.66 6.13 11.16
N ASN A 44 6.78 5.54 10.35
CA ASN A 44 5.36 5.85 10.29
C ASN A 44 4.55 4.78 11.01
N LYS A 45 4.52 4.85 12.35
CA LYS A 45 3.71 3.98 13.19
C LYS A 45 2.28 4.49 13.36
N LYS A 46 1.32 3.57 13.41
CA LYS A 46 -0.11 3.82 13.67
C LYS A 46 -0.69 2.75 14.60
N ASP A 47 -1.64 3.13 15.43
CA ASP A 47 -2.24 2.19 16.38
C ASP A 47 -3.26 1.28 15.71
N THR A 48 -3.84 1.73 14.60
CA THR A 48 -4.88 1.00 13.86
C THR A 48 -4.70 1.11 12.34
N VAL A 49 -5.37 0.21 11.60
CA VAL A 49 -5.41 0.27 10.13
C VAL A 49 -6.20 1.50 9.65
N GLU A 50 -7.22 1.93 10.40
CA GLU A 50 -8.00 3.13 10.12
C GLU A 50 -7.14 4.39 10.22
N GLU A 51 -6.24 4.46 11.21
CA GLU A 51 -5.27 5.56 11.31
C GLU A 51 -4.26 5.56 10.17
N CYS A 52 -3.84 4.37 9.72
CA CYS A 52 -2.97 4.24 8.55
C CYS A 52 -3.67 4.72 7.27
N ALA A 53 -4.91 4.30 7.05
CA ALA A 53 -5.76 4.78 5.97
C ALA A 53 -5.99 6.29 6.05
N ALA A 54 -6.29 6.82 7.24
CA ALA A 54 -6.49 8.24 7.46
C ALA A 54 -5.21 9.05 7.21
N HIS A 55 -4.03 8.49 7.50
CA HIS A 55 -2.77 9.10 7.12
C HIS A 55 -2.61 9.12 5.59
N CYS A 56 -2.91 8.00 4.90
CA CYS A 56 -2.93 7.98 3.44
C CYS A 56 -3.88 9.03 2.85
N LEU A 57 -5.09 9.20 3.41
CA LEU A 57 -6.08 10.20 2.97
C LEU A 57 -5.62 11.66 3.15
N ARG A 58 -4.65 11.91 4.04
CA ARG A 58 -4.11 13.25 4.31
C ARG A 58 -2.74 13.50 3.67
N HIS A 59 -2.06 12.45 3.21
CA HIS A 59 -0.73 12.56 2.64
C HIS A 59 -0.77 13.24 1.28
N MET A 60 -0.23 14.44 1.21
CA MET A 60 -0.18 15.24 -0.01
C MET A 60 1.22 15.23 -0.62
N PRO A 61 1.35 15.38 -1.95
CA PRO A 61 2.62 15.65 -2.59
C PRO A 61 3.36 16.83 -1.91
N GLY A 62 4.62 16.62 -1.57
CA GLY A 62 5.52 17.56 -0.90
C GLY A 62 5.78 17.24 0.56
N ASP A 63 5.01 16.31 1.16
CA ASP A 63 5.12 15.97 2.58
C ASP A 63 6.40 15.21 2.95
N ILE A 64 7.10 14.62 1.97
CA ILE A 64 8.38 13.93 2.18
C ILE A 64 9.48 14.42 1.22
N PRO A 65 10.76 14.45 1.64
CA PRO A 65 11.86 14.77 0.74
C PRO A 65 12.18 13.61 -0.21
N GLY A 66 12.85 13.92 -1.32
CA GLY A 66 13.43 12.92 -2.22
C GLY A 66 12.70 12.78 -3.56
N PRO A 67 13.02 11.73 -4.35
CA PRO A 67 12.54 11.63 -5.73
C PRO A 67 11.02 11.51 -5.81
N PHE A 68 10.39 10.84 -4.84
CA PHE A 68 8.94 10.57 -4.85
C PHE A 68 8.10 11.64 -4.15
N GLN A 69 8.71 12.77 -3.77
CA GLN A 69 8.02 13.87 -3.07
C GLN A 69 6.77 14.37 -3.81
N GLN A 70 6.67 14.19 -5.12
CA GLN A 70 5.52 14.66 -5.90
C GLN A 70 4.38 13.62 -6.01
N MET A 71 4.48 12.48 -5.35
CA MET A 71 3.48 11.40 -5.43
C MET A 71 2.56 11.44 -4.20
N PRO A 72 1.23 11.38 -4.40
CA PRO A 72 0.30 11.18 -3.29
C PRO A 72 0.39 9.74 -2.78
N CYS A 73 -0.18 9.49 -1.61
CA CYS A 73 -0.49 8.12 -1.21
C CYS A 73 -1.76 7.65 -1.94
N ASN A 74 -1.78 6.43 -2.49
CA ASN A 74 -3.03 5.83 -2.99
C ASN A 74 -3.13 4.32 -2.67
N VAL A 75 -2.11 3.77 -2.02
CA VAL A 75 -2.04 2.41 -1.50
C VAL A 75 -1.42 2.49 -0.11
N PHE A 76 -1.89 1.69 0.83
CA PHE A 76 -1.21 1.52 2.12
C PHE A 76 -1.17 0.05 2.53
N VAL A 77 -0.20 -0.29 3.38
CA VAL A 77 -0.07 -1.61 4.01
C VAL A 77 0.23 -1.41 5.49
N TYR A 78 -0.49 -2.12 6.34
CA TYR A 78 -0.47 -1.98 7.80
C TYR A 78 -0.23 -3.32 8.48
N CYS A 79 0.68 -3.35 9.47
CA CYS A 79 0.91 -4.54 10.29
C CYS A 79 0.08 -4.49 11.60
N PRO A 80 -0.98 -5.32 11.74
CA PRO A 80 -1.83 -5.33 12.93
C PRO A 80 -1.29 -6.19 14.09
N LEU A 81 -0.33 -7.08 13.81
CA LEU A 81 0.21 -8.03 14.78
C LEU A 81 1.57 -7.57 15.30
N GLU A 82 2.06 -8.20 16.37
CA GLU A 82 3.40 -7.93 16.90
C GLU A 82 4.48 -8.06 15.81
N GLU A 83 4.30 -9.00 14.88
CA GLU A 83 5.17 -9.21 13.74
C GLU A 83 4.34 -9.54 12.48
N CYS A 84 4.73 -8.96 11.35
CA CYS A 84 4.21 -9.31 10.04
C CYS A 84 5.35 -9.76 9.14
N TRP A 85 5.14 -10.86 8.43
CA TRP A 85 6.11 -11.42 7.53
C TRP A 85 6.00 -10.74 6.16
N GLU A 86 7.13 -10.33 5.60
CA GLU A 86 7.28 -9.90 4.21
C GLU A 86 8.50 -10.68 3.65
N PRO A 87 8.53 -11.02 2.35
CA PRO A 87 9.67 -11.73 1.76
C PRO A 87 10.97 -10.91 1.70
N ASP A 88 10.95 -9.62 2.05
CA ASP A 88 12.15 -8.81 2.15
C ASP A 88 12.85 -8.98 3.51
N ALA A 89 14.13 -8.62 3.59
CA ALA A 89 14.97 -8.88 4.78
C ALA A 89 14.66 -7.96 5.99
N TRP A 90 13.50 -7.30 6.00
CA TRP A 90 13.11 -6.38 7.06
C TRP A 90 12.13 -7.03 8.04
N HIS A 91 12.30 -6.75 9.33
CA HIS A 91 11.39 -7.22 10.37
C HIS A 91 10.28 -6.21 10.59
N ALA A 92 9.12 -6.45 9.98
CA ALA A 92 7.97 -5.58 10.20
C ALA A 92 7.33 -5.84 11.56
N THR A 93 7.04 -4.76 12.27
CA THR A 93 6.51 -4.80 13.63
C THR A 93 5.17 -4.09 13.70
N LYS A 94 4.40 -4.39 14.76
CA LYS A 94 3.09 -3.79 14.99
C LYS A 94 3.05 -2.30 14.74
N GLY A 95 2.01 -1.89 14.03
CA GLY A 95 1.76 -0.50 13.71
C GLY A 95 2.57 0.03 12.54
N ASP A 96 3.47 -0.76 11.92
CA ASP A 96 4.12 -0.37 10.67
C ASP A 96 3.06 0.00 9.64
N CYS A 97 3.02 1.28 9.26
CA CYS A 97 2.12 1.81 8.24
C CYS A 97 2.94 2.29 7.05
N TRP A 98 2.93 1.52 5.98
CA TRP A 98 3.57 1.85 4.72
C TRP A 98 2.60 2.61 3.85
N LEU A 99 2.90 3.87 3.54
CA LEU A 99 2.17 4.64 2.54
C LEU A 99 2.87 4.50 1.20
N LYS A 100 2.12 4.21 0.15
CA LYS A 100 2.65 3.90 -1.17
C LYS A 100 1.88 4.62 -2.28
N PHE A 101 2.55 4.80 -3.40
CA PHE A 101 1.97 5.18 -4.67
C PHE A 101 1.99 3.99 -5.64
N SER A 102 0.88 3.73 -6.31
CA SER A 102 0.72 2.75 -7.38
C SER A 102 0.09 3.38 -8.62
N GLU A 103 0.52 2.93 -9.81
CA GLU A 103 -0.05 3.41 -11.08
C GLU A 103 -1.47 2.90 -11.33
N ALA A 104 -1.88 1.78 -10.74
CA ALA A 104 -3.21 1.21 -10.99
C ALA A 104 -3.88 0.79 -9.67
N PRO A 105 -4.24 1.72 -8.77
CA PRO A 105 -4.74 1.37 -7.43
C PRO A 105 -6.04 0.55 -7.46
N ALA A 106 -6.89 0.67 -8.49
CA ALA A 106 -8.10 -0.15 -8.65
C ALA A 106 -7.79 -1.62 -9.04
N LYS A 107 -6.57 -1.87 -9.54
CA LYS A 107 -6.05 -3.19 -9.89
C LYS A 107 -4.65 -3.33 -9.28
N PRO A 108 -4.55 -3.41 -7.94
CA PRO A 108 -3.28 -3.31 -7.25
C PRO A 108 -2.32 -4.44 -7.64
N GLU A 109 -1.03 -4.14 -7.63
CA GLU A 109 -0.01 -5.17 -7.66
C GLU A 109 0.12 -5.81 -6.28
N VAL A 110 0.06 -7.13 -6.22
CA VAL A 110 -0.04 -7.90 -4.97
C VAL A 110 1.24 -8.68 -4.78
N ASN A 111 1.98 -8.40 -3.70
CA ASN A 111 3.13 -9.22 -3.30
C ASN A 111 2.62 -10.58 -2.80
N VAL A 112 1.77 -10.58 -1.78
CA VAL A 112 1.20 -11.81 -1.21
C VAL A 112 -0.24 -11.53 -0.77
N ARG A 113 -1.11 -12.53 -0.88
CA ARG A 113 -2.51 -12.45 -0.42
C ARG A 113 -3.03 -13.82 0.01
N GLY A 114 -3.74 -13.86 1.13
CA GLY A 114 -4.34 -15.07 1.67
C GLY A 114 -3.27 -16.05 2.15
N ASP A 115 -3.43 -17.31 1.80
CA ASP A 115 -2.49 -18.36 2.19
C ASP A 115 -1.24 -18.30 1.32
N LEU A 116 -0.06 -18.42 1.93
CA LEU A 116 1.18 -18.35 1.17
C LEU A 116 1.28 -19.52 0.17
N SER A 117 1.80 -19.20 -1.03
CA SER A 117 1.98 -20.19 -2.09
C SER A 117 2.98 -21.27 -1.68
N ARG A 118 2.93 -22.42 -2.34
CA ARG A 118 3.91 -23.49 -2.12
C ARG A 118 5.35 -23.00 -2.36
N ALA A 119 5.56 -22.22 -3.42
CA ALA A 119 6.89 -21.70 -3.76
C ALA A 119 7.44 -20.78 -2.65
N VAL A 120 6.59 -19.90 -2.09
CA VAL A 120 6.97 -19.05 -0.95
C VAL A 120 7.30 -19.89 0.28
N LYS A 121 6.47 -20.89 0.61
CA LYS A 121 6.70 -21.79 1.76
C LYS A 121 7.97 -22.63 1.61
N GLU A 122 8.29 -23.09 0.41
CA GLU A 122 9.52 -23.85 0.13
C GLU A 122 10.77 -22.96 0.24
N ARG A 123 10.67 -21.70 -0.19
CA ARG A 123 11.77 -20.73 -0.13
C ARG A 123 11.97 -20.15 1.27
N HIS A 124 10.88 -19.98 2.02
CA HIS A 124 10.84 -19.38 3.35
C HIS A 124 10.13 -20.32 4.33
N PRO A 125 10.84 -21.33 4.87
CA PRO A 125 10.23 -22.33 5.75
C PRO A 125 9.65 -21.77 7.06
N GLU A 126 10.13 -20.61 7.49
CA GLU A 126 9.67 -19.90 8.69
C GLU A 126 8.50 -18.94 8.42
N ALA A 127 8.10 -18.79 7.14
CA ALA A 127 6.99 -17.93 6.79
C ALA A 127 5.67 -18.45 7.39
N PRO A 128 4.75 -17.55 7.79
CA PRO A 128 3.47 -17.93 8.34
C PRO A 128 2.61 -18.69 7.30
N PRO A 129 1.61 -19.47 7.71
CA PRO A 129 0.73 -20.15 6.76
C PRO A 129 -0.09 -19.16 5.91
N ARG A 130 -0.37 -17.97 6.45
CA ARG A 130 -1.23 -16.93 5.89
C ARG A 130 -0.62 -15.55 6.12
N VAL A 131 -0.78 -14.65 5.15
CA VAL A 131 -0.36 -13.25 5.23
C VAL A 131 -1.03 -12.54 6.42
N GLN A 132 -0.26 -11.78 7.21
CA GLN A 132 -0.79 -11.05 8.36
C GLN A 132 -1.11 -9.57 8.07
N TRP A 133 -0.54 -9.02 6.99
CA TRP A 133 -0.74 -7.63 6.59
C TRP A 133 -2.20 -7.32 6.25
N VAL A 134 -2.60 -6.08 6.53
CA VAL A 134 -3.83 -5.49 5.98
C VAL A 134 -3.41 -4.43 4.98
N SER A 135 -3.88 -4.56 3.74
CA SER A 135 -3.64 -3.56 2.70
C SER A 135 -4.90 -2.74 2.45
N GLY A 136 -4.73 -1.60 1.80
CA GLY A 136 -5.85 -0.88 1.24
C GLY A 136 -5.44 0.08 0.14
N VAL A 137 -6.44 0.59 -0.55
CA VAL A 137 -6.29 1.57 -1.64
C VAL A 137 -7.26 2.72 -1.46
N LEU A 138 -6.89 3.89 -1.99
CA LEU A 138 -7.77 5.05 -2.09
C LEU A 138 -8.27 5.16 -3.52
N LEU A 139 -9.59 5.08 -3.71
CA LEU A 139 -10.21 5.13 -5.03
C LEU A 139 -11.24 6.26 -5.13
N PRO A 140 -11.47 6.82 -6.33
CA PRO A 140 -12.57 7.74 -6.53
C PRO A 140 -13.92 7.09 -6.19
N PRO A 141 -14.92 7.87 -5.73
CA PRO A 141 -16.26 7.34 -5.48
C PRO A 141 -16.83 6.57 -6.68
N GLY A 142 -17.34 5.37 -6.42
CA GLY A 142 -17.94 4.49 -7.44
C GLY A 142 -16.94 3.67 -8.27
N VAL A 143 -15.63 3.78 -7.99
CA VAL A 143 -14.62 2.89 -8.58
C VAL A 143 -14.41 1.69 -7.68
N GLU A 144 -14.59 0.50 -8.24
CA GLU A 144 -14.46 -0.76 -7.49
C GLU A 144 -13.01 -1.25 -7.47
N LEU A 145 -12.60 -1.78 -6.32
CA LEU A 145 -11.37 -2.54 -6.18
C LEU A 145 -11.52 -3.92 -6.83
N THR A 146 -10.57 -4.28 -7.69
CA THR A 146 -10.49 -5.60 -8.32
C THR A 146 -9.44 -6.48 -7.63
N ASN A 147 -9.36 -7.75 -8.06
CA ASN A 147 -8.35 -8.69 -7.55
C ASN A 147 -6.90 -8.30 -7.89
N GLY A 148 -6.66 -7.30 -8.74
CA GLY A 148 -5.30 -6.86 -9.03
C GLY A 148 -4.52 -7.81 -9.94
N THR A 149 -3.20 -7.74 -9.84
CA THR A 149 -2.22 -8.64 -10.49
C THR A 149 -1.14 -9.02 -9.50
N TRP A 150 -0.57 -10.22 -9.65
CA TRP A 150 0.61 -10.59 -8.87
C TRP A 150 1.81 -9.73 -9.27
N SER A 151 2.50 -9.16 -8.27
CA SER A 151 3.71 -8.40 -8.50
C SER A 151 4.87 -9.33 -8.89
N PRO A 152 5.96 -8.80 -9.47
CA PRO A 152 7.19 -9.57 -9.68
C PRO A 152 7.78 -10.15 -8.39
N ARG A 153 7.27 -9.74 -7.22
CA ARG A 153 7.73 -10.16 -5.89
C ARG A 153 6.93 -11.29 -5.26
N VAL A 154 5.94 -11.83 -5.96
CA VAL A 154 5.05 -12.88 -5.43
C VAL A 154 5.76 -14.16 -4.99
N ASN A 155 6.93 -14.44 -5.54
CA ASN A 155 7.76 -15.59 -5.18
C ASN A 155 9.15 -15.17 -4.65
N TRP A 156 9.30 -13.91 -4.23
CA TRP A 156 10.53 -13.48 -3.56
C TRP A 156 10.73 -14.23 -2.25
#